data_AF-A0A4Y3NAJ9-F1
#
_entry.id   AF-A0A4Y3NAJ9-F1
#
_cell.length_a   1.000
_cell.length_b   1.000
_cell.length_c   1.000
_cell.angle_alpha   90.00
_cell.angle_beta   90.00
_cell.angle_gamma   90.00
#
_symmetry.space_group_name_H-M   'P 1'
#
loop_
_entity.id
_entity.type
_entity.pdbx_description
1 polymer ?
#
loop_
_entity_poly.entity_id
_entity_poly.type
_entity_poly.pdbx_seq_one_letter_code
_entity_poly.pdbx_strand_id
1 'polypeptide(L)'
;MDEAKVTEALKAFREANKPTTPPVEGEEGTKPDRTAQDAALAKSLAEALGVEESKVTTALEEIRAANQAERSAALKTKLDKAVTDGKLTQAEADAVTKAVEAGVIGGGGR
;
A
#
# COMPACT_ATOMS: atom_id res chain seq x y z
N MET A 1 -15.53 -6.82 18.82
CA MET A 1 -14.14 -6.78 18.31
C MET A 1 -13.51 -5.54 18.91
N ASP A 2 -12.53 -5.71 19.79
CA ASP A 2 -11.92 -4.57 20.49
C ASP A 2 -10.87 -3.94 19.58
N GLU A 3 -11.02 -2.66 19.25
CA GLU A 3 -10.06 -1.89 18.44
C GLU A 3 -8.64 -1.97 19.04
N ALA A 4 -8.54 -2.00 20.38
CA ALA A 4 -7.28 -2.19 21.10
C ALA A 4 -6.58 -3.51 20.70
N LYS A 5 -7.29 -4.63 20.64
CA LYS A 5 -6.72 -5.92 20.24
C LYS A 5 -6.26 -5.92 18.78
N VAL A 6 -7.00 -5.24 17.90
CA VAL A 6 -6.61 -5.08 16.48
C VAL A 6 -5.31 -4.29 16.38
N THR A 7 -5.19 -3.18 17.11
CA THR A 7 -3.97 -2.37 17.10
C THR A 7 -2.77 -3.08 17.71
N GLU A 8 -2.98 -3.90 18.74
CA GLU A 8 -1.92 -4.67 19.38
C GLU A 8 -1.44 -5.82 18.48
N ALA A 9 -2.35 -6.55 17.84
CA ALA A 9 -2.03 -7.58 16.85
C ALA A 9 -1.27 -7.00 15.65
N LEU A 10 -1.72 -5.86 15.11
CA LEU A 10 -1.02 -5.15 14.04
C LEU A 10 0.38 -4.69 14.44
N LYS A 11 0.55 -4.21 15.69
CA LYS A 11 1.87 -3.81 16.21
C LYS A 11 2.78 -5.01 16.36
N ALA A 12 2.31 -6.10 16.97
CA ALA A 12 3.08 -7.32 17.15
C ALA A 12 3.52 -7.92 15.81
N PHE A 13 2.62 -7.97 14.81
CA PHE A 13 2.98 -8.41 13.47
C PHE A 13 3.99 -7.48 12.82
N ARG A 14 3.79 -6.16 12.91
CA ARG A 14 4.71 -5.18 12.32
C ARG A 14 6.08 -5.23 12.96
N GLU A 15 6.19 -5.51 14.25
CA GLU A 15 7.48 -5.72 14.92
C GLU A 15 8.11 -7.05 14.52
N ALA A 16 7.34 -8.15 14.48
CA ALA A 16 7.83 -9.47 14.09
C ALA A 16 8.28 -9.53 12.63
N ASN A 17 7.62 -8.78 11.74
CA ASN A 17 7.94 -8.69 10.31
C ASN A 17 8.60 -7.37 9.93
N LYS A 18 9.07 -6.59 10.92
CA LYS A 18 9.88 -5.40 10.64
C LYS A 18 11.16 -5.90 9.98
N PRO A 19 11.55 -5.40 8.81
CA PRO A 19 12.87 -5.69 8.29
C PRO A 19 13.88 -5.20 9.34
N THR A 20 14.59 -6.16 9.94
CA THR A 20 15.60 -5.91 10.99
C THR A 20 16.87 -5.31 10.40
N THR A 21 17.00 -5.36 9.08
CA THR A 21 18.00 -4.62 8.31
C THR A 21 17.40 -3.33 7.77
N PRO A 22 18.03 -2.16 7.98
CA PRO A 22 17.71 -0.99 7.17
C PRO A 22 17.89 -1.39 5.69
N PRO A 23 17.02 -0.92 4.77
CA PRO A 23 17.26 -1.09 3.36
C PRO A 23 18.66 -0.54 3.08
N VAL A 24 19.56 -1.39 2.59
CA VAL A 24 20.87 -0.95 2.16
C VAL A 24 20.62 0.05 1.03
N GLU A 25 21.11 1.27 1.18
CA GLU A 25 20.97 2.34 0.21
C GLU A 25 21.64 1.88 -1.10
N GLY A 26 20.84 1.37 -2.05
CA GLY A 26 21.32 0.82 -3.32
C GLY A 26 20.87 -0.60 -3.68
N GLU A 27 20.17 -1.34 -2.83
CA GLU A 27 19.52 -2.59 -3.28
C GLU A 27 18.18 -2.29 -3.96
N GLU A 28 18.24 -2.04 -5.27
CA GLU A 28 17.09 -2.22 -6.14
C GLU A 28 16.62 -3.68 -6.10
N GLY A 29 15.39 -3.90 -5.64
CA GLY A 29 14.54 -4.86 -6.34
C GLY A 29 14.07 -6.10 -5.60
N THR A 30 14.44 -6.36 -4.34
CA THR A 30 13.75 -7.41 -3.57
C THR A 30 12.71 -6.77 -2.66
N LYS A 31 11.67 -6.16 -3.29
CA LYS A 31 10.46 -5.83 -2.54
C LYS A 31 9.99 -7.13 -1.88
N PRO A 32 9.78 -7.15 -0.56
CA PRO A 32 9.09 -8.29 0.02
C PRO A 32 7.74 -8.38 -0.69
N ASP A 33 7.41 -9.58 -1.15
CA ASP A 33 6.22 -9.80 -1.95
C ASP A 33 5.02 -9.31 -1.16
N ARG A 34 4.43 -8.18 -1.58
CA ARG A 34 3.44 -7.48 -0.76
C ARG A 34 2.23 -8.36 -0.52
N THR A 35 1.87 -9.17 -1.50
CA THR A 35 0.84 -10.20 -1.38
C THR A 35 1.21 -11.24 -0.32
N ALA A 36 2.46 -11.69 -0.24
CA ALA A 36 2.90 -12.62 0.78
C ALA A 36 2.92 -11.99 2.19
N GLN A 37 3.33 -10.72 2.30
CA GLN A 37 3.23 -9.97 3.56
C GLN A 37 1.79 -9.75 3.98
N ASP A 38 0.91 -9.44 3.04
CA ASP A 38 -0.53 -9.23 3.25
C ASP A 38 -1.21 -10.54 3.67
N ALA A 39 -0.84 -11.69 3.09
CA ALA A 39 -1.34 -13.00 3.50
C ALA A 39 -0.88 -13.37 4.92
N ALA A 40 0.39 -13.13 5.24
CA ALA A 40 0.90 -13.34 6.59
C ALA A 40 0.23 -12.40 7.62
N LEU A 41 -0.03 -11.15 7.25
CA LEU A 41 -0.81 -10.19 8.03
C LEU A 41 -2.21 -10.72 8.31
N ALA A 42 -2.93 -11.12 7.26
CA ALA A 42 -4.29 -11.61 7.37
C ALA A 42 -4.39 -12.82 8.30
N LYS A 43 -3.47 -13.78 8.14
CA LYS A 43 -3.40 -14.96 9.00
C LYS A 43 -3.11 -14.62 10.46
N SER A 44 -2.13 -13.75 10.72
CA SER A 44 -1.81 -13.32 12.09
C SER A 44 -2.94 -12.53 12.76
N LEU A 45 -3.65 -11.69 12.00
CA LEU A 45 -4.79 -10.92 12.49
C LEU A 45 -5.99 -11.83 12.77
N ALA A 46 -6.22 -12.82 11.90
CA ALA A 46 -7.25 -13.83 12.09
C ALA A 46 -7.01 -14.63 13.39
N GLU A 47 -5.79 -15.13 13.59
CA GLU A 47 -5.39 -15.86 14.80
C GLU A 47 -5.47 -14.98 16.06
N ALA A 48 -4.99 -13.73 16.02
CA ALA A 48 -4.99 -12.84 17.17
C ALA A 48 -6.37 -12.29 17.55
N LEU A 49 -7.26 -12.08 16.58
CA LEU A 49 -8.61 -11.56 16.80
C LEU A 49 -9.66 -12.66 16.96
N GLY A 50 -9.29 -13.92 16.71
CA GLY A 50 -10.22 -15.04 16.67
C GLY A 50 -11.28 -14.88 15.56
N VAL A 51 -10.91 -14.22 14.46
CA VAL A 51 -11.78 -13.98 13.31
C VAL A 51 -11.32 -14.89 12.17
N GLU A 52 -12.24 -15.25 11.31
CA GLU A 52 -11.96 -16.05 10.11
C GLU A 52 -11.02 -15.30 9.16
N GLU A 53 -9.95 -15.96 8.71
CA GLU A 53 -8.95 -15.41 7.80
C GLU A 53 -9.60 -14.84 6.53
N SER A 54 -10.60 -15.54 5.98
CA SER A 54 -11.36 -15.09 4.81
C SER A 54 -12.06 -13.75 5.02
N LYS A 55 -12.52 -13.44 6.24
CA LYS A 55 -13.14 -12.14 6.53
C LYS A 55 -12.09 -11.04 6.62
N VAL A 56 -10.92 -11.35 7.18
CA VAL A 56 -9.81 -10.41 7.27
C VAL A 56 -9.24 -10.11 5.88
N THR A 57 -9.08 -11.12 5.02
CA THR A 57 -8.62 -10.93 3.64
C THR A 57 -9.60 -10.07 2.85
N THR A 58 -10.90 -10.36 2.90
CA THR A 58 -11.91 -9.54 2.20
C THR A 58 -11.93 -8.10 2.70
N ALA A 59 -11.87 -7.87 4.03
CA ALA A 59 -11.83 -6.52 4.57
C ALA A 59 -10.56 -5.77 4.15
N LEU A 60 -9.40 -6.44 4.12
CA LEU A 60 -8.14 -5.85 3.64
C LEU A 60 -8.19 -5.52 2.15
N GLU A 61 -8.78 -6.40 1.32
CA GLU A 61 -8.99 -6.17 -0.10
C GLU A 61 -9.91 -4.97 -0.35
N GLU A 62 -11.02 -4.86 0.38
CA GLU A 62 -11.94 -3.72 0.29
C GLU A 62 -11.26 -2.41 0.69
N ILE A 63 -10.54 -2.39 1.81
CA ILE A 63 -9.76 -1.22 2.25
C ILE A 63 -8.70 -0.85 1.21
N ARG A 64 -8.06 -1.84 0.58
CA ARG A 64 -7.05 -1.61 -0.45
C ARG A 64 -7.67 -1.02 -1.71
N ALA A 65 -8.81 -1.54 -2.16
CA ALA A 65 -9.55 -1.02 -3.31
C ALA A 65 -9.98 0.43 -3.06
N ALA A 66 -10.50 0.73 -1.87
CA ALA A 66 -10.86 2.10 -1.47
C ALA A 66 -9.64 3.03 -1.46
N ASN A 67 -8.53 2.61 -0.83
CA ASN A 67 -7.29 3.37 -0.81
C ASN A 67 -6.70 3.58 -2.22
N GLN A 68 -6.81 2.60 -3.11
CA GLN A 68 -6.35 2.72 -4.49
C GLN A 68 -7.20 3.72 -5.26
N ALA A 69 -8.52 3.69 -5.06
CA ALA A 69 -9.44 4.68 -5.64
C ALA A 69 -9.10 6.09 -5.12
N GLU A 70 -8.92 6.28 -3.82
CA GLU A 70 -8.53 7.56 -3.22
C GLU A 70 -7.18 8.06 -3.76
N ARG A 71 -6.17 7.18 -3.83
CA ARG A 71 -4.86 7.52 -4.40
C ARG A 71 -4.98 7.92 -5.86
N SER A 72 -5.78 7.20 -6.66
CA SER A 72 -5.99 7.54 -8.07
C SER A 72 -6.68 8.89 -8.24
N ALA A 73 -7.66 9.21 -7.38
CA ALA A 73 -8.34 10.50 -7.37
C ALA A 73 -7.38 11.63 -6.95
N ALA A 74 -6.62 11.43 -5.87
CA ALA A 74 -5.64 12.40 -5.40
C ALA A 74 -4.51 12.63 -6.42
N LEU A 75 -4.08 11.59 -7.14
CA LEU A 75 -3.10 11.70 -8.22
C LEU A 75 -3.67 12.51 -9.39
N LYS A 76 -4.90 12.22 -9.84
CA LYS A 76 -5.57 13.02 -10.89
C LYS A 76 -5.66 14.49 -10.50
N THR A 77 -6.14 14.81 -9.30
CA THR A 77 -6.22 16.20 -8.83
C THR A 77 -4.84 16.88 -8.80
N LYS A 78 -3.78 16.16 -8.38
CA LYS A 78 -2.41 16.71 -8.39
C LYS A 78 -1.88 16.92 -9.81
N LEU A 79 -2.17 16.02 -10.73
CA LEU A 79 -1.79 16.13 -12.13
C LEU A 79 -2.51 17.31 -12.79
N ASP A 80 -3.83 17.43 -12.62
CA ASP A 80 -4.62 18.56 -13.13
C ASP A 80 -4.11 19.89 -12.57
N LYS A 81 -3.79 19.94 -11.27
CA LYS A 81 -3.19 21.11 -10.65
C LYS A 81 -1.81 21.43 -11.23
N ALA A 82 -0.97 20.42 -11.47
CA ALA A 82 0.34 20.65 -12.06
C ALA A 82 0.26 21.08 -13.53
N VAL A 83 -0.76 20.63 -14.27
CA VAL A 83 -1.03 21.08 -15.64
C VAL A 83 -1.50 22.54 -15.66
N THR A 84 -2.43 22.89 -14.77
CA THR A 84 -2.90 24.27 -14.64
C THR A 84 -1.81 25.22 -14.12
N ASP A 85 -0.95 24.75 -13.21
CA ASP A 85 0.24 25.47 -12.73
C ASP A 85 1.35 25.57 -13.81
N GLY A 86 1.19 24.93 -14.98
CA GLY A 86 2.17 24.91 -16.08
C GLY A 86 3.45 24.13 -15.78
N LYS A 87 3.47 23.35 -14.68
CA LYS A 87 4.60 22.50 -14.27
C LYS A 87 4.63 21.17 -15.00
N LEU A 88 3.48 20.72 -15.47
CA LEU A 88 3.32 19.55 -16.32
C LEU A 88 2.48 19.92 -17.54
N THR A 89 2.70 19.24 -18.64
CA THR A 89 1.85 19.27 -19.82
C THR A 89 0.85 18.12 -19.74
N GLN A 90 -0.25 18.22 -20.49
CA GLN A 90 -1.25 17.14 -20.57
C GLN A 90 -0.60 15.79 -20.92
N ALA A 91 0.37 15.82 -21.83
CA ALA A 91 1.13 14.64 -22.25
C ALA A 91 1.96 14.02 -21.11
N GLU A 92 2.52 14.84 -20.21
CA GLU A 92 3.26 14.34 -19.05
C GLU A 92 2.32 13.81 -17.97
N ALA A 93 1.14 14.39 -17.78
CA ALA A 93 0.12 13.83 -16.89
C ALA A 93 -0.35 12.45 -17.38
N ASP A 94 -0.52 12.28 -18.69
CA ASP A 94 -0.84 11.00 -19.30
C ASP A 94 0.32 9.99 -19.14
N ALA A 95 1.56 10.46 -19.31
CA ALA A 95 2.75 9.63 -19.09
C ALA A 95 2.88 9.17 -17.63
N VAL A 96 2.63 10.06 -16.66
CA VAL A 96 2.63 9.71 -15.23
C VAL A 96 1.50 8.74 -14.93
N THR A 97 0.31 8.92 -15.49
CA THR A 97 -0.81 7.99 -15.32
C THR A 97 -0.44 6.59 -15.85
N LYS A 98 0.11 6.51 -17.07
CA LYS A 98 0.60 5.26 -17.65
C LYS A 98 1.72 4.63 -16.82
N ALA A 99 2.63 5.43 -16.28
CA ALA A 99 3.73 4.94 -15.48
C ALA A 99 3.27 4.50 -14.07
N VAL A 100 2.17 5.06 -13.55
CA VAL A 100 1.49 4.56 -12.35
C VAL A 100 0.80 3.23 -12.64
N GLU A 101 0.10 3.11 -13.79
CA GLU A 101 -0.51 1.85 -14.24
C GLU A 101 0.52 0.76 -14.52
N ALA A 102 1.66 1.11 -15.11
CA ALA A 102 2.80 0.23 -15.31
C ALA A 102 3.55 -0.08 -13.99
N GLY A 103 3.16 0.51 -12.86
CA GLY A 103 3.76 0.27 -11.55
C GLY A 103 5.14 0.91 -11.35
N VAL A 104 5.59 1.76 -12.28
CA VAL A 104 6.89 2.44 -12.27
C VAL A 104 6.91 3.59 -11.25
N ILE A 105 5.81 4.34 -11.10
CA ILE A 105 5.76 5.54 -10.23
C ILE A 105 4.91 5.32 -8.96
N GLY A 106 4.10 4.26 -8.91
CA GLY A 106 3.24 3.95 -7.73
C GLY A 106 3.89 3.06 -6.66
N GLY A 107 5.14 2.63 -6.88
CA GLY A 107 5.72 1.47 -6.21
C GLY A 107 6.86 1.71 -5.21
N GLY A 108 7.31 2.94 -4.97
CA GLY A 108 8.50 3.14 -4.13
C GLY A 108 8.66 4.59 -3.72
N GLY A 109 8.71 4.83 -2.41
CA GLY A 109 8.91 6.16 -1.86
C GLY A 109 8.52 6.28 -0.41
N ARG A 110 8.84 5.27 0.42
CA ARG A 110 9.20 5.35 1.84
C ARG A 110 9.94 4.08 2.24
#